data_AF-A0A8T3MM27-F1
#
_entry.id   AF-A0A8T3MM27-F1
#
_cell.length_a   1.000
_cell.length_b   1.000
_cell.length_c   1.000
_cell.angle_alpha   90.00
_cell.angle_beta   90.00
_cell.angle_gamma   90.00
#
_symmetry.space_group_name_H-M   'P 1'
#
loop_
_entity.id
_entity.type
_entity.pdbx_description
1 polymer ?
#
loop_
_entity_poly.entity_id
_entity_poly.type
_entity_poly.pdbx_seq_one_letter_code
_entity_poly.pdbx_strand_id
1 'polypeptide(L)'
;MTDGTVGEVLARALDAYEDLGSLGEEVEDEWTYVTDLQSTWRERFDEVVAGRGAEPVDPRAAAAVALAIAEIGRIEDPHRAIDWLSTFPQVVLLAVGEAE
;
A
#
# COMPACT_ATOMS: atom_id res chain seq x y z
N MET A 1 -6.80 -9.42 -13.40
CA MET A 1 -8.10 -9.52 -12.69
C MET A 1 -8.55 -8.12 -12.39
N THR A 2 -9.83 -7.81 -12.61
CA THR A 2 -10.43 -6.53 -12.21
C THR A 2 -10.95 -6.74 -10.79
N ASP A 3 -10.52 -5.93 -9.83
CA ASP A 3 -11.04 -6.06 -8.47
C ASP A 3 -12.48 -5.60 -8.43
N GLY A 4 -13.31 -6.39 -7.75
CA GLY A 4 -14.71 -6.11 -7.51
C GLY A 4 -14.94 -5.37 -6.19
N THR A 5 -14.05 -5.50 -5.21
CA THR A 5 -14.24 -4.92 -3.87
C THR A 5 -13.06 -4.10 -3.37
N VAL A 6 -13.31 -3.28 -2.34
CA VAL A 6 -12.25 -2.54 -1.62
C VAL A 6 -11.23 -3.51 -1.02
N GLY A 7 -11.67 -4.63 -0.44
CA GLY A 7 -10.76 -5.60 0.17
C GLY A 7 -9.80 -6.26 -0.83
N GLU A 8 -10.28 -6.56 -2.04
CA GLU A 8 -9.42 -7.10 -3.10
C GLU A 8 -8.36 -6.09 -3.56
N VAL A 9 -8.73 -4.81 -3.65
CA VAL A 9 -7.78 -3.72 -3.98
C VAL A 9 -6.73 -3.54 -2.89
N LEU A 10 -7.15 -3.51 -1.62
CA LEU A 10 -6.23 -3.34 -0.50
C LEU A 10 -5.31 -4.54 -0.31
N ALA A 11 -5.78 -5.76 -0.56
CA ALA A 11 -4.92 -6.96 -0.52
C ALA A 11 -3.77 -6.86 -1.53
N ARG A 12 -4.06 -6.47 -2.78
CA ARG A 12 -3.01 -6.29 -3.80
C ARG A 12 -2.07 -5.13 -3.49
N ALA A 13 -2.60 -4.05 -2.90
CA ALA A 13 -1.77 -2.95 -2.45
C ALA A 13 -0.84 -3.38 -1.30
N LEU A 14 -1.34 -4.19 -0.35
CA LEU A 14 -0.55 -4.71 0.74
C LEU A 14 0.60 -5.60 0.25
N ASP A 15 0.34 -6.50 -0.70
CA ASP A 15 1.39 -7.34 -1.31
C ASP A 15 2.52 -6.47 -1.90
N ALA A 16 2.17 -5.45 -2.70
CA ALA A 16 3.15 -4.55 -3.29
C ALA A 16 3.88 -3.67 -2.25
N TYR A 17 3.21 -3.33 -1.15
CA TYR A 17 3.79 -2.59 -0.03
C TYR A 17 4.80 -3.45 0.75
N GLU A 18 4.54 -4.75 0.91
CA GLU A 18 5.46 -5.69 1.55
C GLU A 18 6.75 -5.89 0.72
N ASP A 19 6.62 -5.94 -0.61
CA ASP A 19 7.78 -5.96 -1.52
C ASP A 19 8.62 -4.69 -1.37
N LEU A 20 7.97 -3.52 -1.30
CA LEU A 20 8.65 -2.24 -1.11
C LEU A 20 9.36 -2.16 0.24
N GLY A 21 8.73 -2.68 1.30
CA GLY A 21 9.33 -2.73 2.63
C GLY A 21 10.53 -3.66 2.69
N SER A 22 10.45 -4.82 2.02
CA SER A 22 11.58 -5.75 1.90
C SER A 22 12.80 -5.09 1.25
N LEU A 23 12.59 -4.23 0.23
CA LEU A 23 13.67 -3.44 -0.37
C LEU A 23 14.20 -2.36 0.58
N GLY A 24 13.34 -1.69 1.35
CA GLY A 24 13.74 -0.69 2.34
C GLY A 24 14.56 -1.27 3.50
N GLU A 25 14.29 -2.51 3.91
CA GLU A 25 15.03 -3.22 4.95
C GLU A 25 16.51 -3.46 4.60
N GLU A 26 16.92 -3.31 3.34
CA GLU A 26 18.33 -3.36 2.94
C GLU A 26 19.15 -2.18 3.53
N VAL A 27 18.49 -1.11 3.99
CA VAL A 27 19.13 0.01 4.70
C VAL A 27 19.19 -0.31 6.20
N GLU A 28 20.30 -0.91 6.64
CA GLU A 28 20.49 -1.37 8.02
C GLU A 28 20.20 -0.30 9.09
N ASP A 29 20.62 0.95 8.86
CA ASP A 29 20.44 2.07 9.80
C ASP A 29 18.96 2.50 9.96
N GLU A 30 18.10 2.14 9.01
CA GLU A 30 16.69 2.51 8.96
C GLU A 30 15.75 1.32 9.24
N TRP A 31 16.30 0.13 9.54
CA TRP A 31 15.51 -1.10 9.64
C TRP A 31 14.33 -1.00 10.63
N THR A 32 14.55 -0.42 11.81
CA THR A 32 13.47 -0.22 12.80
C THR A 32 12.40 0.73 12.27
N TYR A 33 12.78 1.80 11.60
CA TYR A 33 11.84 2.75 11.01
C TYR A 33 10.97 2.08 9.94
N VAL A 34 11.57 1.25 9.08
CA VAL A 34 10.85 0.48 8.06
C VAL A 34 9.85 -0.50 8.68
N THR A 35 10.28 -1.26 9.70
CA THR A 35 9.41 -2.23 10.38
C THR A 35 8.23 -1.54 11.10
N ASP A 36 8.48 -0.40 11.75
CA ASP A 36 7.44 0.38 12.44
C ASP A 36 6.39 0.91 11.44
N LEU A 37 6.84 1.40 10.27
CA LEU A 37 5.95 1.80 9.18
C LEU A 37 5.13 0.62 8.64
N GLN A 38 5.76 -0.54 8.43
CA GLN A 38 5.06 -1.73 7.94
C GLN A 38 3.97 -2.19 8.91
N SER A 39 4.25 -2.21 10.22
CA SER A 39 3.24 -2.57 11.23
C SER A 39 2.08 -1.58 11.22
N THR A 40 2.39 -0.28 11.27
CA THR A 40 1.39 0.80 11.33
C THR A 40 0.45 0.77 10.13
N TRP A 41 0.99 0.65 8.92
CA TRP A 41 0.17 0.69 7.71
C TRP A 41 -0.57 -0.62 7.44
N ARG A 42 -0.03 -1.78 7.84
CA ARG A 42 -0.76 -3.06 7.77
C ARG A 42 -2.00 -3.01 8.68
N GLU A 43 -1.85 -2.55 9.92
CA GLU A 43 -2.97 -2.37 10.84
C GLU A 43 -4.03 -1.43 10.25
N ARG A 44 -3.62 -0.29 9.66
CA ARG A 44 -4.56 0.64 9.03
C ARG A 44 -5.30 0.01 7.85
N PHE A 45 -4.64 -0.77 7.01
CA PHE A 45 -5.31 -1.50 5.92
C PHE A 45 -6.29 -2.55 6.47
N ASP A 46 -5.91 -3.31 7.49
CA ASP A 46 -6.76 -4.30 8.13
C ASP A 46 -8.05 -3.68 8.70
N GLU A 47 -7.95 -2.49 9.31
CA GLU A 47 -9.12 -1.74 9.78
C GLU A 47 -10.08 -1.38 8.64
N VAL A 48 -9.56 -0.89 7.52
CA VAL A 48 -10.40 -0.53 6.35
C VAL A 48 -11.02 -1.77 5.74
N VAL A 49 -10.27 -2.87 5.62
CA VAL A 49 -10.81 -4.15 5.15
C VAL A 49 -11.91 -4.66 6.08
N ALA A 50 -11.73 -4.57 7.40
CA ALA A 50 -12.73 -4.98 8.37
C ALA A 50 -14.02 -4.14 8.29
N GLY A 51 -13.88 -2.83 8.07
CA GLY A 51 -15.03 -1.92 7.97
C GLY A 51 -15.76 -1.95 6.63
N ARG A 52 -15.00 -2.05 5.53
CA ARG A 52 -15.48 -1.76 4.16
C ARG A 52 -15.05 -2.78 3.11
N GLY A 53 -14.32 -3.83 3.47
CA GLY A 53 -13.68 -4.74 2.51
C GLY A 53 -14.65 -5.45 1.54
N ALA A 54 -15.91 -5.63 1.92
CA ALA A 54 -16.95 -6.21 1.06
C ALA A 54 -17.66 -5.17 0.16
N GLU A 55 -17.41 -3.88 0.35
CA GLU A 55 -17.99 -2.83 -0.48
C GLU A 55 -17.44 -2.91 -1.91
N PRO A 56 -18.29 -2.68 -2.93
CA PRO A 56 -17.82 -2.59 -4.30
C PRO A 56 -16.88 -1.40 -4.45
N VAL A 57 -15.78 -1.58 -5.16
CA VAL A 57 -14.84 -0.49 -5.45
C VAL A 57 -15.22 0.23 -6.75
N ASP A 58 -15.02 1.55 -6.80
CA ASP A 58 -15.11 2.29 -8.06
C ASP A 58 -14.04 1.76 -9.04
N PRO A 59 -14.39 1.37 -10.28
CA PRO A 59 -13.41 0.90 -11.26
C PRO A 59 -12.25 1.87 -11.52
N ARG A 60 -12.47 3.18 -11.38
CA ARG A 60 -11.43 4.21 -11.48
C ARG A 60 -10.49 4.18 -10.29
N ALA A 61 -11.00 3.95 -9.09
CA ALA A 61 -10.17 3.77 -7.89
C ALA A 61 -9.30 2.51 -8.01
N ALA A 62 -9.89 1.38 -8.44
CA ALA A 62 -9.14 0.15 -8.68
C ALA A 62 -8.03 0.36 -9.76
N ALA A 63 -8.34 1.09 -10.83
CA ALA A 63 -7.35 1.42 -11.85
C ALA A 63 -6.24 2.35 -11.31
N ALA A 64 -6.58 3.33 -10.49
CA ALA A 64 -5.60 4.23 -9.87
C ALA A 64 -4.64 3.47 -8.94
N VAL A 65 -5.16 2.56 -8.10
CA VAL A 65 -4.32 1.71 -7.24
C VAL A 65 -3.44 0.78 -8.08
N ALA A 66 -3.97 0.18 -9.15
CA ALA A 66 -3.15 -0.65 -10.05
C ALA A 66 -2.00 0.14 -10.71
N LEU A 67 -2.23 1.41 -11.07
CA LEU A 67 -1.17 2.29 -11.58
C LEU A 67 -0.14 2.63 -10.50
N ALA A 68 -0.57 2.89 -9.27
CA ALA A 68 0.32 3.15 -8.14
C ALA A 68 1.19 1.93 -7.81
N ILE A 69 0.61 0.73 -7.77
CA ILE A 69 1.34 -0.55 -7.62
C ILE A 69 2.40 -0.70 -8.72
N ALA A 70 2.01 -0.45 -9.98
CA ALA A 70 2.94 -0.55 -11.10
C ALA A 70 4.08 0.48 -11.03
N GLU A 71 3.87 1.64 -10.40
CA GLU A 71 4.90 2.65 -10.20
C GLU A 71 5.88 2.26 -9.09
N ILE A 72 5.41 1.85 -7.93
CA ILE A 72 6.30 1.43 -6.84
C ILE A 72 7.08 0.16 -7.20
N GLY A 73 6.52 -0.73 -8.02
CA GLY A 73 7.22 -1.92 -8.51
C GLY A 73 8.38 -1.64 -9.48
N ARG A 74 8.64 -0.37 -9.83
CA ARG A 74 9.84 0.05 -10.60
C ARG A 74 10.94 0.63 -9.71
N ILE A 75 10.70 0.76 -8.42
CA ILE A 75 11.69 1.30 -7.48
C ILE A 75 12.72 0.20 -7.22
N GLU A 76 13.98 0.52 -7.48
CA GLU A 76 15.14 -0.35 -7.22
C GLU A 76 16.08 0.24 -6.15
N ASP A 77 15.88 1.51 -5.79
CA ASP A 77 16.71 2.22 -4.80
C ASP A 77 16.09 2.07 -3.40
N PRO A 78 16.80 1.50 -2.41
CA PRO A 78 16.29 1.28 -1.06
C PRO A 78 15.85 2.56 -0.33
N HIS A 79 16.60 3.66 -0.47
CA HIS A 79 16.21 4.92 0.17
C HIS A 79 14.92 5.49 -0.42
N ARG A 80 14.77 5.43 -1.74
CA ARG A 80 13.51 5.79 -2.40
C ARG A 80 12.36 4.85 -2.02
N ALA A 81 12.63 3.58 -1.75
CA ALA A 81 11.62 2.67 -1.26
C ALA A 81 11.07 3.14 0.10
N ILE A 82 11.96 3.55 1.01
CA ILE A 82 11.61 4.10 2.33
C ILE A 82 10.75 5.36 2.21
N ASP A 83 11.10 6.31 1.34
CA ASP A 83 10.27 7.51 1.09
C ASP A 83 8.83 7.14 0.70
N TRP A 84 8.69 6.09 -0.12
CA TRP A 84 7.40 5.61 -0.59
C TRP A 84 6.63 4.75 0.42
N LEU A 85 7.27 4.22 1.48
CA LEU A 85 6.57 3.46 2.51
C LEU A 85 5.53 4.29 3.28
N SER A 86 5.75 5.59 3.42
CA SER A 86 4.75 6.48 4.01
C SER A 86 3.73 7.00 2.99
N THR A 87 4.15 7.16 1.73
CA THR A 87 3.37 7.81 0.67
C THR A 87 2.40 6.84 -0.01
N PHE A 88 2.85 5.63 -0.32
CA PHE A 88 2.06 4.67 -1.07
C PHE A 88 0.76 4.27 -0.33
N PRO A 89 0.78 3.94 0.98
CA PRO A 89 -0.45 3.63 1.69
C PRO A 89 -1.45 4.78 1.68
N GLN A 90 -0.99 6.03 1.81
CA GLN A 90 -1.86 7.20 1.73
C GLN A 90 -2.50 7.36 0.36
N VAL A 91 -1.73 7.19 -0.73
CA VAL A 91 -2.27 7.24 -2.10
C VAL A 91 -3.34 6.18 -2.31
N VAL A 92 -3.12 4.96 -1.81
CA VAL A 92 -4.09 3.86 -1.90
C VAL A 92 -5.37 4.20 -1.11
N LEU A 93 -5.24 4.65 0.13
CA LEU A 93 -6.36 5.02 0.99
C LEU A 93 -7.20 6.15 0.38
N LEU A 94 -6.54 7.21 -0.12
CA LEU A 94 -7.21 8.31 -0.81
C LEU A 94 -7.95 7.83 -2.06
N ALA A 95 -7.35 6.92 -2.83
CA ALA A 95 -7.98 6.37 -4.04
C ALA A 95 -9.26 5.59 -3.72
N VAL A 96 -9.30 4.84 -2.61
CA VAL A 96 -10.49 4.10 -2.16
C VAL A 96 -11.47 4.95 -1.32
N GLY A 97 -11.21 6.25 -1.23
CA GLY A 97 -12.10 7.22 -0.61
C GLY A 97 -12.02 7.28 0.92
N GLU A 98 -10.94 6.77 1.52
CA GLU A 98 -10.65 7.03 2.93
C GLU A 98 -10.16 8.48 3.08
N ALA A 99 -10.86 9.27 3.89
CA ALA A 99 -10.39 10.59 4.33
C ALA A 99 -9.55 10.44 5.61
N GLU A 100 -8.62 11.38 5.84
CA GLU A 100 -7.92 11.52 7.13
C GLU A 100 -8.88 11.66 8.32
#